data_AF-A0A0G0NP72-F1
#
_entry.id   AF-A0A0G0NP72-F1
#
_cell.length_a   1.000
_cell.length_b   1.000
_cell.length_c   1.000
_cell.angle_alpha   90.00
_cell.angle_beta   90.00
_cell.angle_gamma   90.00
#
_symmetry.space_group_name_H-M   'P 1'
#
loop_
_entity.id
_entity.type
_entity.pdbx_description
1 polymer ?
#
loop_
_entity_poly.entity_id
_entity_poly.type
_entity_poly.pdbx_seq_one_letter_code
_entity_poly.pdbx_strand_id
1 'polypeptide(L)'
;IAVFSNQSGIDPVGSCVGQKGVRVQAIIAEFNGIEKIDIIQWSDNSKDYIVQALSPAKNLRVELNEKEKSAHVFVPLDELSLAIGKEGQNVRLASKLTGYNLEIEEDKTVAPKKEPKEKAKEEKEQKTEKIKVETAEDKVETSEDKVEASSVETASETVETVETEENKNEGS
;
A
#
# COMPACT_ATOMS: atom_id res chain seq x y z
N ILE A 1 12.87 -1.04 -1.56
CA ILE A 1 14.27 -1.00 -1.05
C ILE A 1 14.81 -2.42 -0.88
N ALA A 2 16.12 -2.63 -0.98
CA ALA A 2 16.75 -3.93 -0.78
C ALA A 2 17.64 -3.94 0.47
N VAL A 3 17.62 -5.03 1.23
CA VAL A 3 18.35 -5.16 2.49
C VAL A 3 19.15 -6.46 2.56
N PHE A 4 20.28 -6.43 3.27
CA PHE A 4 21.12 -7.60 3.54
C PHE A 4 21.61 -7.58 4.98
N SER A 5 22.04 -8.75 5.48
CA SER A 5 22.66 -8.89 6.80
C SER A 5 24.11 -9.36 6.63
N ASN A 6 25.03 -8.73 7.35
CA ASN A 6 26.42 -9.18 7.47
C ASN A 6 26.61 -10.32 8.47
N GLN A 7 25.60 -10.60 9.29
CA GLN A 7 25.66 -11.62 10.32
C GLN A 7 24.80 -12.82 9.93
N SER A 8 25.42 -14.00 9.97
CA SER A 8 24.74 -15.27 9.72
C SER A 8 23.63 -15.52 10.74
N GLY A 9 22.50 -16.07 10.29
CA GLY A 9 21.36 -16.40 11.14
C GLY A 9 20.43 -15.23 11.45
N ILE A 10 20.72 -14.02 10.94
CA ILE A 10 19.79 -12.89 10.96
C ILE A 10 19.07 -12.81 9.62
N ASP A 11 17.74 -12.86 9.65
CA ASP A 11 16.90 -12.52 8.50
C ASP A 11 16.83 -10.98 8.35
N PRO A 12 17.41 -10.39 7.31
CA PRO A 12 17.41 -8.93 7.14
C PRO A 12 16.01 -8.38 6.87
N VAL A 13 15.15 -9.09 6.12
CA VAL A 13 13.81 -8.60 5.77
C VAL A 13 12.92 -8.60 7.00
N GLY A 14 12.84 -9.73 7.73
CA GLY A 14 12.11 -9.81 8.99
C GLY A 14 12.63 -8.79 10.02
N SER A 15 13.94 -8.56 10.03
CA SER A 15 14.59 -7.54 10.88
C SER A 15 14.30 -6.09 10.48
N CYS A 16 13.73 -5.82 9.30
CA CYS A 16 13.23 -4.49 8.93
C CYS A 16 11.71 -4.39 9.08
N VAL A 17 10.99 -5.47 8.77
CA VAL A 17 9.51 -5.52 8.75
C VAL A 17 8.94 -5.59 10.17
N GLY A 18 9.57 -6.36 11.07
CA GLY A 18 9.07 -6.60 12.42
C GLY A 18 7.90 -7.60 12.46
N GLN A 19 7.47 -7.98 13.67
CA GLN A 19 6.34 -8.90 13.83
C GLN A 19 5.11 -8.33 13.11
N LYS A 20 4.50 -9.13 12.22
CA LYS A 20 3.32 -8.74 11.42
C LYS A 20 3.48 -7.39 10.68
N GLY A 21 4.71 -6.97 10.37
CA GLY A 21 4.94 -5.71 9.65
C GLY A 21 4.88 -4.45 10.48
N VAL A 22 4.81 -4.53 11.81
CA VAL A 22 4.63 -3.35 12.69
C VAL A 22 5.62 -2.21 12.39
N ARG A 23 6.89 -2.53 12.09
CA ARG A 23 7.91 -1.49 11.87
C ARG A 23 7.76 -0.81 10.51
N VAL A 24 7.56 -1.58 9.43
CA VAL A 24 7.36 -0.98 8.10
C VAL A 24 6.04 -0.23 8.02
N GLN A 25 4.99 -0.71 8.69
CA GLN A 25 3.69 -0.03 8.75
C GLN A 25 3.78 1.31 9.50
N ALA A 26 4.57 1.38 10.58
CA ALA A 26 4.82 2.64 11.27
C ALA A 26 5.44 3.68 10.33
N ILE A 27 6.45 3.29 9.54
CA ILE A 27 7.07 4.19 8.56
C ILE A 27 6.06 4.62 7.48
N ILE A 28 5.25 3.70 6.95
CA ILE A 28 4.21 4.02 5.95
C ILE A 28 3.18 5.01 6.52
N ALA A 29 2.84 4.91 7.80
CA ALA A 29 1.91 5.81 8.47
C ALA A 29 2.44 7.26 8.53
N GLU A 30 3.76 7.44 8.70
CA GLU A 30 4.41 8.77 8.64
C GLU A 30 4.25 9.43 7.26
N PHE A 31 4.14 8.63 6.19
CA PHE A 31 3.83 9.09 4.83
C PHE A 31 2.32 9.14 4.55
N ASN A 32 1.48 9.32 5.58
CA ASN A 32 0.02 9.33 5.49
C ASN A 32 -0.59 8.08 4.81
N GLY A 33 0.15 6.97 4.72
CA GLY A 33 -0.29 5.73 4.07
C GLY A 33 -0.35 5.76 2.54
N ILE A 34 0.01 6.88 1.89
CA ILE A 34 -0.07 7.01 0.43
C ILE A 34 1.10 6.33 -0.29
N GLU A 35 2.26 6.26 0.35
CA GLU A 35 3.45 5.60 -0.21
C GLU A 35 3.51 4.13 0.24
N LYS A 36 3.74 3.21 -0.71
CA LYS A 36 3.97 1.80 -0.42
C LYS A 36 5.47 1.52 -0.38
N ILE A 37 5.91 0.83 0.67
CA ILE A 37 7.31 0.46 0.86
C ILE A 37 7.43 -1.04 0.78
N ASP A 38 8.05 -1.51 -0.30
CA ASP A 38 8.44 -2.92 -0.44
C ASP A 38 9.87 -3.12 0.03
N ILE A 39 10.07 -4.12 0.89
CA ILE A 39 11.35 -4.52 1.45
C ILE A 39 11.68 -5.91 0.88
N ILE A 40 12.75 -6.00 0.11
CA ILE A 40 13.21 -7.24 -0.49
C ILE A 40 14.60 -7.61 0.02
N GLN A 41 14.95 -8.89 -0.04
CA GLN A 41 16.30 -9.31 0.28
C GLN A 41 17.21 -9.03 -0.91
N TRP A 42 18.35 -8.41 -0.65
CA TRP A 42 19.39 -8.26 -1.64
C TRP A 42 20.08 -9.62 -1.89
N SER A 43 20.52 -9.84 -3.13
CA SER A 43 21.22 -11.06 -3.53
C SER A 43 22.37 -10.74 -4.47
N ASP A 44 23.51 -11.40 -4.28
CA ASP A 44 24.65 -11.37 -5.21
C ASP A 44 24.30 -11.97 -6.58
N ASN A 45 23.38 -12.95 -6.60
CA ASN A 45 22.88 -13.50 -7.85
C ASN A 45 21.90 -12.51 -8.48
N SER A 46 22.32 -11.86 -9.57
CA SER A 46 21.52 -10.88 -10.32
C SER A 46 20.15 -11.42 -10.74
N LYS A 47 20.06 -12.70 -11.08
CA LYS A 47 18.79 -13.31 -11.49
C LYS A 47 17.80 -13.31 -10.33
N ASP A 48 18.24 -13.81 -9.19
CA ASP A 48 17.41 -13.88 -7.98
C ASP A 48 17.08 -12.49 -7.45
N TYR A 49 18.02 -11.55 -7.58
CA TYR A 49 17.80 -10.16 -7.18
C TYR A 49 16.74 -9.46 -8.05
N ILE A 50 16.78 -9.67 -9.37
CA ILE A 50 15.76 -9.15 -10.30
C ILE A 50 14.39 -9.76 -10.02
N VAL A 51 14.31 -11.08 -9.79
CA VAL A 51 13.04 -11.74 -9.45
C VAL A 51 12.46 -11.14 -8.16
N GLN A 52 13.29 -10.94 -7.14
CA GLN A 52 12.83 -10.31 -5.89
C GLN A 52 12.42 -8.85 -6.09
N ALA A 53 13.12 -8.09 -6.95
CA ALA A 53 12.81 -6.70 -7.23
C ALA A 53 11.48 -6.50 -7.96
N LEU A 54 10.98 -7.51 -8.67
CA LEU A 54 9.67 -7.48 -9.34
C LEU A 54 8.51 -7.98 -8.46
N SER A 55 8.78 -8.37 -7.21
CA SER A 55 7.75 -8.67 -6.21
C SER A 55 6.72 -7.52 -6.17
N PRO A 56 5.41 -7.82 -6.21
CA PRO A 56 4.75 -9.08 -5.84
C PRO A 56 4.61 -10.14 -6.94
N ALA A 57 5.06 -9.86 -8.17
CA ALA A 57 4.86 -10.77 -9.30
C ALA A 57 5.60 -12.11 -9.12
N LYS A 58 4.97 -13.22 -9.51
CA LYS A 58 5.50 -14.58 -9.30
C LYS A 58 5.70 -15.35 -10.60
N ASN A 59 6.39 -16.48 -10.50
CA ASN A 59 6.64 -17.42 -11.60
C ASN A 59 7.34 -16.76 -12.81
N LEU A 60 8.27 -15.86 -12.52
CA LEU A 60 9.00 -15.09 -13.53
C LEU A 60 10.16 -15.92 -14.09
N ARG A 61 10.31 -15.92 -15.42
CA ARG A 61 11.47 -16.49 -16.09
C ARG A 61 12.37 -15.36 -16.57
N VAL A 62 13.57 -15.28 -16.03
CA VAL A 62 14.54 -14.22 -16.33
C VAL A 62 15.67 -14.75 -17.21
N GLU A 63 15.87 -14.09 -18.34
CA GLU A 63 17.04 -14.21 -19.21
C GLU A 63 17.93 -12.98 -19.02
N LEU A 64 19.18 -13.20 -18.64
CA LEU A 64 20.09 -12.13 -18.23
C LEU A 64 21.21 -11.95 -19.25
N ASN A 65 21.45 -10.68 -19.62
CA ASN A 65 22.65 -10.28 -20.33
C ASN A 65 23.52 -9.40 -19.42
N GLU A 66 24.51 -10.03 -18.80
CA GLU A 66 25.39 -9.36 -17.83
C GLU A 66 26.28 -8.29 -18.46
N LYS A 67 26.62 -8.43 -19.75
CA LYS A 67 27.50 -7.50 -20.46
C LYS A 67 26.80 -6.16 -20.71
N GLU A 68 25.54 -6.19 -21.11
CA GLU A 68 24.76 -5.00 -21.43
C GLU A 68 23.94 -4.48 -20.25
N LYS A 69 24.01 -5.16 -19.08
CA LYS A 69 23.15 -4.89 -17.92
C LYS A 69 21.68 -4.82 -18.32
N SER A 70 21.24 -5.79 -19.11
CA SER A 70 19.85 -5.95 -19.54
C SER A 70 19.30 -7.31 -19.12
N ALA A 71 18.00 -7.39 -18.91
CA ALA A 71 17.31 -8.63 -18.59
C ALA A 71 15.92 -8.67 -19.24
N HIS A 72 15.64 -9.78 -19.93
CA HIS A 72 14.30 -10.10 -20.42
C HIS A 72 13.58 -10.96 -19.39
N VAL A 73 12.39 -10.52 -19.01
CA VAL A 73 11.57 -11.16 -18.00
C VAL A 73 10.26 -11.61 -18.64
N PHE A 74 10.08 -12.93 -18.70
CA PHE A 74 8.85 -13.55 -19.19
C PHE A 74 7.93 -13.82 -18.00
N VAL A 75 6.70 -13.36 -18.10
CA VAL A 75 5.73 -13.32 -16.99
C VAL A 75 4.41 -13.95 -17.45
N PRO A 76 3.78 -14.80 -16.63
CA PRO A 76 2.43 -15.28 -16.89
C PRO A 76 1.43 -14.12 -17.07
N LEU A 77 0.41 -14.31 -17.91
CA LEU A 77 -0.56 -13.26 -18.25
C LEU A 77 -1.26 -12.66 -17.02
N ASP A 78 -1.55 -13.48 -16.02
CA ASP A 78 -2.17 -13.10 -14.75
C ASP A 78 -1.27 -12.24 -13.86
N GLU A 79 0.04 -12.39 -13.98
CA GLU A 79 1.05 -11.65 -13.21
C GLU A 79 1.64 -10.46 -14.00
N LEU A 80 1.39 -10.38 -15.31
CA LEU A 80 1.94 -9.34 -16.20
C LEU A 80 1.62 -7.92 -15.71
N SER A 81 0.37 -7.68 -15.31
CA SER A 81 -0.05 -6.37 -14.78
C SER A 81 0.64 -6.01 -13.46
N LEU A 82 0.94 -7.00 -12.62
CA LEU A 82 1.63 -6.79 -11.34
C LEU A 82 3.12 -6.52 -11.57
N ALA A 83 3.74 -7.25 -12.50
CA ALA A 83 5.14 -7.08 -12.87
C ALA A 83 5.42 -5.69 -13.48
N ILE A 84 4.53 -5.21 -14.35
CA ILE A 84 4.62 -3.85 -14.91
C ILE A 84 4.30 -2.80 -13.82
N GLY A 85 3.23 -3.02 -13.06
CA GLY A 85 2.70 -2.08 -12.08
C GLY A 85 1.94 -0.91 -12.72
N LYS A 86 1.26 -0.11 -11.90
CA LYS A 86 0.54 1.09 -12.37
C LYS A 86 1.52 2.04 -13.06
N GLU A 87 1.23 2.44 -14.30
CA GLU A 87 2.08 3.34 -15.09
C GLU A 87 3.53 2.84 -15.27
N GLY A 88 3.76 1.52 -15.16
CA GLY A 88 5.11 0.96 -15.22
C GLY A 88 5.97 1.25 -13.98
N GLN A 89 5.37 1.68 -12.87
CA GLN A 89 6.10 2.06 -11.67
C GLN A 89 6.93 0.90 -11.12
N ASN A 90 6.39 -0.33 -11.11
CA ASN A 90 7.09 -1.48 -10.53
C ASN A 90 8.36 -1.82 -11.33
N VAL A 91 8.23 -2.05 -12.63
CA VAL A 91 9.39 -2.34 -13.51
C VAL A 91 10.43 -1.23 -13.48
N ARG A 92 10.01 0.04 -13.39
CA ARG A 92 10.90 1.20 -13.30
C ARG A 92 11.66 1.23 -11.97
N LEU A 93 10.99 0.97 -10.85
CA LEU A 93 11.63 0.90 -9.54
C LEU A 93 12.58 -0.30 -9.46
N ALA A 94 12.19 -1.46 -9.98
CA ALA A 94 13.01 -2.66 -10.04
C ALA A 94 14.27 -2.45 -10.90
N SER A 95 14.13 -1.80 -12.05
CA SER A 95 15.26 -1.46 -12.93
C SER A 95 16.27 -0.55 -12.22
N LYS A 96 15.78 0.48 -11.51
CA LYS A 96 16.63 1.38 -10.72
C LYS A 96 17.29 0.67 -9.54
N LEU A 97 16.57 -0.24 -8.88
CA LEU A 97 17.04 -0.95 -7.68
C LEU A 97 18.12 -1.98 -7.99
N THR A 98 17.99 -2.64 -9.15
CA THR A 98 18.93 -3.68 -9.60
C THR A 98 20.07 -3.13 -10.45
N GLY A 99 19.87 -1.96 -11.07
CA GLY A 99 20.78 -1.39 -12.05
C GLY A 99 20.75 -2.08 -13.41
N TYR A 100 19.71 -2.88 -13.69
CA TYR A 100 19.48 -3.54 -14.97
C TYR A 100 18.35 -2.86 -15.75
N ASN A 101 18.46 -2.84 -17.07
CA ASN A 101 17.37 -2.50 -17.96
C ASN A 101 16.45 -3.73 -18.08
N LEU A 102 15.25 -3.63 -17.51
CA LEU A 102 14.29 -4.75 -17.47
C LEU A 102 13.25 -4.59 -18.58
N GLU A 103 13.11 -5.62 -19.42
CA GLU A 103 12.07 -5.71 -20.44
C GLU A 103 11.13 -6.86 -20.08
N ILE A 104 9.83 -6.56 -19.95
CA ILE A 104 8.82 -7.50 -19.47
C ILE A 104 7.92 -7.92 -20.63
N GLU A 105 7.81 -9.23 -20.86
CA GLU A 105 6.96 -9.82 -21.88
C GLU A 105 6.08 -10.94 -21.31
N GLU A 106 4.95 -11.21 -21.96
CA GLU A 106 4.09 -12.34 -21.62
C GLU A 106 4.78 -13.67 -21.98
N ASP A 107 4.82 -14.61 -21.03
CA ASP A 107 5.26 -15.98 -21.29
C ASP A 107 4.14 -16.78 -21.97
N LYS A 108 4.17 -16.81 -23.31
CA LYS A 108 3.19 -17.53 -24.14
C LYS A 108 3.28 -19.05 -24.02
N THR A 109 4.30 -19.59 -23.35
CA THR A 109 4.48 -21.05 -23.20
C THR A 109 3.73 -21.60 -21.99
N VAL A 110 3.35 -20.74 -21.05
CA VAL A 110 2.63 -21.11 -19.83
C VAL A 110 1.14 -20.89 -20.07
N ALA A 111 0.43 -21.97 -20.42
CA ALA A 111 -1.03 -21.92 -20.52
C ALA A 111 -1.63 -21.47 -19.18
N PRO A 112 -2.67 -20.61 -19.17
CA PRO A 112 -3.26 -20.12 -17.94
C PRO A 112 -3.77 -21.29 -17.11
N LYS A 113 -3.13 -21.53 -15.95
CA LYS A 113 -3.69 -22.45 -14.95
C LYS A 113 -4.97 -21.82 -14.43
N LYS A 114 -6.10 -22.29 -14.94
CA LYS A 114 -7.42 -22.00 -14.38
C LYS A 114 -7.50 -22.66 -13.00
N GLU A 115 -7.05 -21.99 -11.96
CA GLU A 115 -7.46 -22.34 -10.61
C GLU A 115 -8.95 -21.97 -10.45
N PRO A 116 -9.79 -22.83 -9.85
CA PRO A 116 -11.17 -22.50 -9.58
C PRO A 116 -11.22 -21.39 -8.53
N LYS A 117 -11.40 -20.14 -8.97
CA LYS A 117 -11.85 -19.06 -8.08
C LYS A 117 -13.27 -19.39 -7.63
N GLU A 118 -13.38 -19.88 -6.40
CA GLU A 118 -14.64 -20.04 -5.68
C GLU A 118 -15.35 -18.68 -5.67
N LYS A 119 -16.57 -18.67 -6.22
CA LYS A 119 -17.36 -17.48 -6.49
C LYS A 119 -17.98 -16.98 -5.18
N ALA A 120 -17.55 -15.82 -4.68
CA ALA A 120 -18.42 -14.96 -3.89
C ALA A 120 -19.34 -14.15 -4.83
N LYS A 121 -20.55 -14.68 -5.07
CA LYS A 121 -21.76 -13.94 -5.46
C LYS A 121 -22.50 -13.66 -4.15
N GLU A 122 -22.93 -12.45 -3.80
CA GLU A 122 -24.09 -11.66 -4.24
C GLU A 122 -23.97 -10.31 -3.47
N GLU A 123 -24.43 -9.14 -3.90
CA GLU A 123 -25.64 -8.80 -4.64
C GLU A 123 -25.54 -7.38 -5.21
N LYS A 124 -26.14 -7.15 -6.37
CA LYS A 124 -26.11 -5.91 -7.15
C LYS A 124 -27.45 -5.18 -7.04
N GLU A 125 -27.38 -3.88 -6.81
CA GLU A 125 -28.32 -2.81 -7.17
C GLU A 125 -29.65 -3.16 -7.87
N GLN A 126 -30.75 -2.65 -7.32
CA GLN A 126 -31.88 -2.13 -8.10
C GLN A 126 -32.38 -0.82 -7.47
N LYS A 127 -32.42 0.28 -8.24
CA LYS A 127 -33.66 1.01 -8.63
C LYS A 127 -33.37 2.39 -9.26
N THR A 128 -33.28 2.42 -10.58
CA THR A 128 -33.72 3.51 -11.48
C THR A 128 -34.97 2.93 -12.20
N GLU A 129 -36.11 3.57 -12.43
CA GLU A 129 -36.43 4.95 -12.85
C GLU A 129 -37.98 5.17 -12.81
N LYS A 130 -38.40 6.45 -12.74
CA LYS A 130 -39.61 7.09 -13.38
C LYS A 130 -41.04 6.98 -12.79
N ILE A 131 -41.38 8.03 -12.03
CA ILE A 131 -42.49 9.03 -12.12
C ILE A 131 -43.62 8.81 -13.16
N LYS A 132 -44.92 8.87 -12.73
CA LYS A 132 -46.01 9.80 -13.21
C LYS A 132 -47.36 9.63 -12.44
N VAL A 133 -47.76 10.55 -11.54
CA VAL A 133 -48.86 11.59 -11.54
C VAL A 133 -50.32 11.11 -11.37
N GLU A 134 -51.00 11.60 -10.31
CA GLU A 134 -52.37 12.19 -10.19
C GLU A 134 -52.84 12.14 -8.70
N THR A 135 -52.78 13.26 -7.95
CA THR A 135 -53.85 14.25 -7.61
C THR A 135 -55.02 13.77 -6.75
N ALA A 136 -55.07 14.26 -5.49
CA ALA A 136 -56.26 14.67 -4.69
C ALA A 136 -55.72 15.09 -3.30
N GLU A 137 -55.54 16.38 -3.02
CA GLU A 137 -56.48 17.22 -2.25
C GLU A 137 -56.88 16.61 -0.89
N ASP A 138 -56.27 17.08 0.20
CA ASP A 138 -57.03 17.62 1.34
C ASP A 138 -56.14 18.49 2.24
N LYS A 139 -56.78 19.48 2.84
CA LYS A 139 -56.24 20.72 3.41
C LYS A 139 -56.59 20.73 4.89
N VAL A 140 -55.61 20.71 5.80
CA VAL A 140 -55.85 21.17 7.19
C VAL A 140 -54.65 21.94 7.73
N GLU A 141 -55.04 23.00 8.42
CA GLU A 141 -54.38 24.22 8.84
C GLU A 141 -53.73 24.10 10.24
N THR A 142 -52.73 24.97 10.48
CA THR A 142 -52.39 25.68 11.74
C THR A 142 -52.13 24.91 13.05
N SER A 143 -50.94 25.09 13.61
CA SER A 143 -50.73 26.02 14.75
C SER A 143 -49.26 26.07 15.19
N GLU A 144 -48.79 27.30 15.39
CA GLU A 144 -47.55 27.67 16.07
C GLU A 144 -47.71 27.39 17.58
N ASP A 145 -46.64 26.96 18.27
CA ASP A 145 -46.13 27.71 19.41
C ASP A 145 -44.70 27.27 19.80
N LYS A 146 -44.02 28.22 20.43
CA LYS A 146 -42.59 28.38 20.69
C LYS A 146 -42.43 28.46 22.20
N VAL A 147 -41.47 27.77 22.81
CA VAL A 147 -40.68 28.23 23.99
C VAL A 147 -39.61 27.17 24.31
N GLU A 148 -38.32 27.51 24.14
CA GLU A 148 -37.36 27.93 25.19
C GLU A 148 -36.90 26.78 26.10
N ALA A 149 -35.67 26.28 25.96
CA ALA A 149 -34.38 26.86 26.39
C ALA A 149 -33.97 26.34 27.79
N SER A 150 -32.83 25.64 27.85
CA SER A 150 -31.95 25.69 29.00
C SER A 150 -30.53 25.34 28.58
N SER A 151 -29.67 26.32 28.81
CA SER A 151 -28.24 26.45 28.60
C SER A 151 -27.40 25.62 29.58
N VAL A 152 -26.21 25.18 29.14
CA VAL A 152 -25.05 24.89 30.00
C VAL A 152 -23.76 25.35 29.30
N GLU A 153 -23.27 26.52 29.73
CA GLU A 153 -21.86 26.95 29.78
C GLU A 153 -21.06 26.02 30.73
N THR A 154 -19.72 25.87 30.77
CA THR A 154 -18.53 26.52 30.20
C THR A 154 -17.34 25.58 30.46
N ALA A 155 -16.26 25.74 29.69
CA ALA A 155 -14.97 25.08 29.85
C ALA A 155 -14.10 25.75 30.94
N SER A 156 -13.17 24.99 31.55
CA SER A 156 -11.79 25.47 31.76
C SER A 156 -10.84 24.30 32.06
N GLU A 157 -9.79 24.26 31.25
CA GLU A 157 -8.59 23.42 31.35
C GLU A 157 -7.76 23.76 32.61
N THR A 158 -7.04 22.76 33.12
CA THR A 158 -5.91 22.93 34.04
C THR A 158 -4.64 22.59 33.28
N VAL A 159 -3.74 23.57 33.16
CA VAL A 159 -2.41 23.44 32.56
C VAL A 159 -1.41 23.40 33.71
N GLU A 160 -0.69 22.29 33.83
CA GLU A 160 0.41 22.13 34.78
C GLU A 160 1.72 22.60 34.11
N THR A 161 2.26 23.71 34.61
CA THR A 161 3.55 24.27 34.19
C THR A 161 4.68 23.63 34.98
N VAL A 162 5.60 22.94 34.31
CA VAL A 162 6.90 22.56 34.87
C VAL A 162 7.94 23.53 34.31
N GLU A 163 8.45 24.42 35.15
CA GLU A 163 9.63 25.24 34.86
C GLU A 163 10.90 24.40 35.05
N THR A 164 11.76 24.40 34.03
CA THR A 164 13.15 23.94 34.10
C THR A 164 14.06 25.08 33.67
N GLU A 165 14.73 25.73 34.62
CA GLU A 165 16.01 26.46 34.49
C GLU A 165 16.65 26.36 35.91
N GLU A 166 17.96 26.25 36.14
CA GLU A 166 19.09 26.79 35.41
C GLU A 166 20.41 26.13 35.87
N ASN A 167 21.45 26.46 35.10
CA ASN A 167 22.79 25.94 35.00
C ASN A 167 23.77 26.50 36.06
N LYS A 168 24.83 25.76 36.41
CA LYS A 168 26.16 26.20 36.94
C LYS A 168 26.95 24.92 37.29
N ASN A 169 27.90 24.42 36.51
CA ASN A 169 29.24 24.94 36.16
C ASN A 169 30.11 25.36 37.35
N GLU A 170 31.39 24.99 37.26
CA GLU A 170 32.50 25.11 38.22
C GLU A 170 32.53 23.95 39.26
N GLY A 171 33.59 23.17 39.45
CA GLY A 171 35.00 23.30 39.11
C GLY A 171 35.83 22.89 40.34
N SER A 172 36.80 21.98 40.13
CA SER A 172 37.76 21.38 41.09
C SER A 172 37.33 20.11 41.82
#